data_AF-A0A3B0RKB7-F1
#
_entry.id   AF-A0A3B0RKB7-F1
#
_cell.length_a   1.000
_cell.length_b   1.000
_cell.length_c   1.000
_cell.angle_alpha   90.00
_cell.angle_beta   90.00
_cell.angle_gamma   90.00
#
_symmetry.space_group_name_H-M   'P 1'
#
loop_
_entity.id
_entity.type
_entity.pdbx_description
1 polymer ?
#
loop_
_entity_poly.entity_id
_entity_poly.type
_entity_poly.pdbx_seq_one_letter_code
_entity_poly.pdbx_strand_id
1 'polypeptide(L)'
;MALFVSSAMAEVVERPWKDPAAPKEIRPTGFFNSLLPKKTQPHKPAAPVAGSINIIPEKRAAKVGKAKVRKKKPGQVEKVKTVEKNTDRKAEWWETVGNPAVFAFRDCSVKFAKNQTVVANTTTPANVITSAMKTSCQIEFAKMAGVLIGGLGEKSSNAMLTELAKTTFLPPVEIALQEQRSRQIAVAAQMTSKENLKTAKAGMFQCFSERTDRLTIAKNTQANTIADAVLAGCRAKSDAFFDLLFANSKADPQVKLQQKNIALSETYKIAIIRRVLATRKPSQVKTAIQQ
;
A
#
# COMPACT_ATOMS: atom_id res chain seq x y z
N MET A 1 20.25 -6.60 -41.88
CA MET A 1 18.81 -6.92 -41.94
C MET A 1 18.08 -5.97 -41.02
N ALA A 2 17.41 -4.99 -41.61
CA ALA A 2 16.51 -4.07 -40.95
C ALA A 2 15.09 -4.58 -41.15
N LEU A 3 14.26 -4.60 -40.10
CA LEU A 3 12.81 -4.46 -40.20
C LEU A 3 12.30 -3.74 -38.95
N PHE A 4 11.82 -2.52 -39.17
CA PHE A 4 10.81 -1.83 -38.38
C PHE A 4 9.47 -2.55 -38.54
N VAL A 5 8.70 -2.72 -37.45
CA VAL A 5 7.25 -2.51 -37.46
C VAL A 5 6.83 -1.95 -36.11
N SER A 6 6.41 -0.68 -36.14
CA SER A 6 5.68 0.04 -35.11
C SER A 6 4.24 -0.47 -34.98
N SER A 7 3.59 -0.05 -33.89
CA SER A 7 2.14 0.19 -33.77
C SER A 7 1.32 -0.90 -33.07
N ALA A 8 0.93 -0.60 -31.83
CA ALA A 8 -0.36 -0.96 -31.26
C ALA A 8 -0.68 0.00 -30.09
N MET A 9 -0.80 1.30 -30.40
CA MET A 9 -1.70 2.16 -29.63
C MET A 9 -3.10 1.92 -30.20
N ALA A 10 -3.92 1.19 -29.45
CA ALA A 10 -5.34 1.05 -29.74
C ALA A 10 -6.08 2.13 -28.94
N GLU A 11 -6.54 3.14 -29.66
CA GLU A 11 -7.63 4.03 -29.27
C GLU A 11 -8.82 3.19 -28.81
N VAL A 12 -9.19 3.32 -27.54
CA VAL A 12 -10.51 2.91 -27.07
C VAL A 12 -11.46 4.05 -27.37
N VAL A 13 -12.11 3.94 -28.53
CA VAL A 13 -13.23 4.78 -28.95
C VAL A 13 -14.38 4.58 -27.96
N GLU A 14 -14.74 5.66 -27.27
CA GLU A 14 -15.93 5.76 -26.42
C GLU A 14 -17.19 5.48 -27.25
N ARG A 15 -18.03 4.55 -26.79
CA ARG A 15 -19.44 4.48 -27.18
C ARG A 15 -20.32 4.93 -26.01
N PRO A 16 -21.37 5.72 -26.28
CA PRO A 16 -22.24 6.26 -25.24
C PRO A 16 -23.11 5.15 -24.69
N TRP A 17 -22.99 4.89 -23.39
CA TRP A 17 -23.94 4.03 -22.68
C TRP A 17 -25.23 4.82 -22.47
N LYS A 18 -26.33 4.28 -23.01
CA LYS A 18 -27.69 4.70 -22.67
C LYS A 18 -27.99 4.26 -21.25
N ASP A 19 -28.26 5.22 -20.39
CA ASP A 19 -28.70 5.01 -19.00
C ASP A 19 -29.99 4.18 -18.94
N PRO A 20 -30.03 3.04 -18.22
CA PRO A 20 -31.29 2.55 -17.69
C PRO A 20 -31.73 3.50 -16.57
N ALA A 21 -33.00 3.92 -16.63
CA ALA A 21 -33.61 4.92 -15.76
C ALA A 21 -33.11 4.84 -14.30
N ALA A 22 -32.51 5.94 -13.86
CA ALA A 22 -31.96 6.07 -12.52
C ALA A 22 -33.04 5.78 -11.46
N PRO A 23 -32.80 4.85 -10.52
CA PRO A 23 -33.61 4.78 -9.31
C PRO A 23 -33.49 6.11 -8.58
N LYS A 24 -34.61 6.61 -8.05
CA LYS A 24 -34.72 7.91 -7.36
C LYS A 24 -33.50 8.13 -6.44
N GLU A 25 -32.84 9.27 -6.65
CA GLU A 25 -31.65 9.73 -5.93
C GLU A 25 -31.92 9.67 -4.42
N ILE A 26 -31.44 8.60 -3.76
CA ILE A 26 -31.36 8.56 -2.29
C ILE A 26 -30.23 9.52 -1.95
N ARG A 27 -30.54 10.81 -1.74
CA ARG A 27 -29.58 11.79 -1.26
C ARG A 27 -29.17 11.38 0.16
N PRO A 28 -27.90 11.00 0.41
CA PRO A 28 -27.43 10.79 1.77
C PRO A 28 -27.23 12.16 2.40
N THR A 29 -28.31 12.79 2.88
CA THR A 29 -28.23 14.08 3.57
C THR A 29 -27.63 13.84 4.97
N GLY A 30 -26.36 14.24 5.14
CA GLY A 30 -25.76 14.49 6.46
C GLY A 30 -25.05 13.32 7.15
N PHE A 31 -25.23 12.07 6.70
CA PHE A 31 -24.73 10.90 7.42
C PHE A 31 -23.19 10.81 7.56
N PHE A 32 -22.42 10.99 6.48
CA PHE A 32 -20.95 10.89 6.57
C PHE A 32 -20.24 12.20 6.95
N ASN A 33 -20.90 13.35 6.76
CA ASN A 33 -20.33 14.64 7.18
C ASN A 33 -20.19 14.76 8.70
N SER A 34 -20.97 14.00 9.49
CA SER A 34 -20.86 13.94 10.95
C SER A 34 -19.73 13.02 11.45
N LEU A 35 -19.21 12.14 10.59
CA LEU A 35 -18.08 11.23 10.88
C LEU A 35 -16.71 11.84 10.52
N LEU A 36 -16.70 13.00 9.85
CA LEU A 36 -15.47 13.76 9.62
C LEU A 36 -15.10 14.52 10.90
N PRO A 37 -13.83 14.48 11.37
CA PRO A 37 -13.41 15.34 12.46
C PRO A 37 -13.66 16.80 12.06
N LYS A 38 -14.38 17.55 12.90
CA LYS A 38 -14.49 19.01 12.75
C LYS A 38 -13.07 19.56 12.65
N LYS A 39 -12.77 20.34 11.61
CA LYS A 39 -11.49 21.06 11.46
C LYS A 39 -11.20 21.80 12.76
N THR A 40 -10.33 21.25 13.60
CA THR A 40 -9.77 21.96 14.74
C THR A 40 -8.76 22.96 14.19
N GLN A 41 -8.97 24.24 14.49
CA GLN A 41 -7.98 25.28 14.28
C GLN A 41 -6.68 24.92 15.04
N PRO A 42 -5.50 25.34 14.56
CA PRO A 42 -4.24 25.01 15.20
C PRO A 42 -4.13 25.71 16.56
N HIS A 43 -4.21 24.93 17.65
CA HIS A 43 -3.85 25.42 18.98
C HIS A 43 -2.34 25.28 19.21
N LYS A 44 -1.77 26.39 19.67
CA LYS A 44 -0.40 26.62 20.14
C LYS A 44 -0.02 25.63 21.26
N PRO A 45 1.20 25.06 21.29
CA PRO A 45 1.58 24.07 22.30
C PRO A 45 1.84 24.70 23.68
N ALA A 46 1.28 24.10 24.73
CA ALA A 46 1.63 24.36 26.12
C ALA A 46 2.29 23.13 26.75
N ALA A 47 3.25 23.39 27.64
CA ALA A 47 4.19 22.47 28.28
C ALA A 47 3.54 21.51 29.32
N PRO A 48 4.24 20.44 29.73
CA PRO A 48 3.65 19.31 30.48
C PRO A 48 3.52 19.59 31.98
N VAL A 49 2.41 19.15 32.58
CA VAL A 49 2.22 19.14 34.03
C VAL A 49 2.30 17.70 34.54
N ALA A 50 3.10 17.55 35.59
CA ALA A 50 3.46 16.32 36.27
C ALA A 50 2.26 15.62 36.92
N GLY A 51 2.35 14.29 36.96
CA GLY A 51 1.38 13.41 37.58
C GLY A 51 1.40 13.43 39.10
N SER A 52 0.25 13.11 39.69
CA SER A 52 0.13 12.65 41.07
C SER A 52 -1.10 11.76 41.15
N ILE A 53 -0.87 10.47 41.37
CA ILE A 53 -1.89 9.47 41.70
C ILE A 53 -1.50 8.94 43.08
N ASN A 54 -2.40 9.04 44.06
CA ASN A 54 -2.27 8.38 45.35
C ASN A 54 -3.60 7.67 45.72
N ILE A 55 -3.49 6.33 45.88
CA ILE A 55 -3.92 5.51 47.03
C ILE A 55 -5.45 5.31 47.31
N ILE A 56 -6.01 4.15 46.91
CA ILE A 56 -6.54 2.95 47.67
C ILE A 56 -7.00 3.20 49.16
N PRO A 57 -7.93 2.48 49.88
CA PRO A 57 -8.59 1.15 49.70
C PRO A 57 -10.11 0.96 50.09
N GLU A 58 -10.64 -0.21 49.72
CA GLU A 58 -11.38 -1.25 50.51
C GLU A 58 -12.46 -0.88 51.58
N LYS A 59 -13.70 -1.42 51.46
CA LYS A 59 -14.33 -2.43 52.38
C LYS A 59 -15.87 -2.54 52.29
N ARG A 60 -16.31 -3.81 52.13
CA ARG A 60 -17.37 -4.58 52.82
C ARG A 60 -18.82 -4.06 52.98
N ALA A 61 -19.72 -4.98 52.57
CA ALA A 61 -20.85 -5.58 53.30
C ALA A 61 -22.20 -4.86 53.45
N ALA A 62 -23.20 -5.55 52.87
CA ALA A 62 -24.52 -5.90 53.42
C ALA A 62 -25.54 -4.81 53.78
N LYS A 63 -26.72 -4.91 53.16
CA LYS A 63 -28.02 -4.88 53.87
C LYS A 63 -29.10 -5.61 53.09
N VAL A 64 -29.54 -6.72 53.67
CA VAL A 64 -30.73 -7.50 53.32
C VAL A 64 -31.95 -6.73 53.84
N GLY A 65 -32.81 -6.26 52.93
CA GLY A 65 -34.12 -5.68 53.27
C GLY A 65 -35.22 -6.69 53.00
N LYS A 66 -35.85 -7.20 54.06
CA LYS A 66 -37.08 -8.00 54.01
C LYS A 66 -38.25 -7.10 53.58
N ALA A 67 -39.01 -7.49 52.56
CA ALA A 67 -40.28 -6.85 52.22
C ALA A 67 -41.42 -7.88 52.14
N LYS A 68 -42.46 -7.56 52.92
CA LYS A 68 -43.73 -8.24 53.17
C LYS A 68 -44.39 -8.94 51.98
N VAL A 69 -44.81 -10.18 52.26
CA VAL A 69 -45.89 -10.92 51.58
C VAL A 69 -47.20 -10.11 51.64
N ARG A 70 -47.82 -9.83 50.50
CA ARG A 70 -49.24 -9.47 50.39
C ARG A 70 -49.92 -10.42 49.41
N LYS A 71 -50.77 -11.29 49.94
CA LYS A 71 -51.71 -12.11 49.18
C LYS A 71 -52.79 -11.21 48.56
N LYS A 72 -53.02 -11.32 47.25
CA LYS A 72 -54.31 -11.00 46.59
C LYS A 72 -54.61 -12.01 45.48
N LYS A 73 -55.91 -12.20 45.27
CA LYS A 73 -56.65 -13.32 44.67
C LYS A 73 -56.32 -13.67 43.21
N PRO A 74 -56.68 -14.90 42.78
CA PRO A 74 -56.52 -15.38 41.42
C PRO A 74 -57.65 -14.88 40.52
N GLY A 75 -57.31 -14.64 39.25
CA GLY A 75 -58.26 -14.31 38.20
C GLY A 75 -57.84 -13.07 37.43
N GLN A 76 -56.98 -13.23 36.42
CA GLN A 76 -57.18 -12.72 35.07
C GLN A 76 -55.95 -12.97 34.19
N VAL A 77 -56.19 -13.75 33.13
CA VAL A 77 -55.59 -13.72 31.80
C VAL A 77 -54.07 -13.82 31.71
N GLU A 78 -53.65 -15.04 31.38
CA GLU A 78 -52.40 -15.41 30.72
C GLU A 78 -52.15 -14.49 29.49
N LYS A 79 -51.35 -13.43 29.67
CA LYS A 79 -50.70 -12.69 28.58
C LYS A 79 -49.20 -12.87 28.71
N VAL A 80 -48.71 -14.06 28.41
CA VAL A 80 -47.28 -14.33 28.26
C VAL A 80 -47.14 -15.30 27.09
N LYS A 81 -46.75 -14.80 25.91
CA LYS A 81 -46.14 -15.55 24.78
C LYS A 81 -45.92 -14.75 23.48
N THR A 82 -46.08 -13.43 23.47
CA THR A 82 -45.95 -12.63 22.22
C THR A 82 -44.64 -11.85 22.09
N VAL A 83 -43.77 -11.84 23.11
CA VAL A 83 -42.51 -11.06 23.06
C VAL A 83 -41.35 -11.89 22.48
N GLU A 84 -41.21 -13.18 22.83
CA GLU A 84 -40.10 -14.02 22.34
C GLU A 84 -40.10 -14.22 20.81
N LYS A 85 -41.26 -14.56 20.23
CA LYS A 85 -41.40 -14.83 18.79
C LYS A 85 -40.96 -13.69 17.86
N ASN A 86 -40.99 -12.44 18.34
CA ASN A 86 -40.67 -11.27 17.53
C ASN A 86 -39.16 -10.95 17.56
N THR A 87 -38.47 -11.35 18.62
CA THR A 87 -37.00 -11.27 18.74
C THR A 87 -36.33 -12.32 17.86
N ASP A 88 -36.83 -13.56 17.88
CA ASP A 88 -36.26 -14.68 17.11
C ASP A 88 -36.33 -14.39 15.61
N ARG A 89 -37.48 -13.89 15.14
CA ARG A 89 -37.68 -13.52 13.72
C ARG A 89 -36.80 -12.37 13.26
N LYS A 90 -36.45 -11.43 14.15
CA LYS A 90 -35.54 -10.32 13.84
C LYS A 90 -34.09 -10.80 13.79
N ALA A 91 -33.69 -11.69 14.69
CA ALA A 91 -32.37 -12.30 14.67
C ALA A 91 -32.18 -13.12 13.38
N GLU A 92 -33.15 -13.97 13.04
CA GLU A 92 -33.13 -14.76 11.81
C GLU A 92 -33.06 -13.88 10.55
N TRP A 93 -33.86 -12.81 10.48
CA TRP A 93 -33.79 -11.85 9.37
C TRP A 93 -32.40 -11.18 9.28
N TRP A 94 -31.83 -10.78 10.41
CA TRP A 94 -30.51 -10.17 10.43
C TRP A 94 -29.45 -11.13 9.89
N GLU A 95 -29.46 -12.39 10.32
CA GLU A 95 -28.49 -13.38 9.87
C GLU A 95 -28.62 -13.74 8.38
N THR A 96 -29.87 -13.86 7.88
CA THR A 96 -30.13 -14.33 6.52
C THR A 96 -30.12 -13.24 5.46
N VAL A 97 -30.50 -12.00 5.81
CA VAL A 97 -30.67 -10.90 4.84
C VAL A 97 -29.84 -9.68 5.20
N GLY A 98 -29.87 -9.24 6.47
CA GLY A 98 -29.17 -8.04 6.92
C GLY A 98 -27.64 -8.14 6.79
N ASN A 99 -27.09 -9.14 7.46
CA ASN A 99 -25.66 -9.36 7.60
C ASN A 99 -24.95 -9.61 6.26
N PRO A 100 -25.49 -10.44 5.34
CA PRO A 100 -24.89 -10.62 4.02
C PRO A 100 -24.82 -9.33 3.21
N ALA A 101 -25.85 -8.48 3.26
CA ALA A 101 -25.86 -7.21 2.53
C ALA A 101 -24.83 -6.22 3.10
N VAL A 102 -24.71 -6.16 4.43
CA VAL A 102 -23.70 -5.34 5.13
C VAL A 102 -22.28 -5.77 4.74
N PHE A 103 -22.00 -7.07 4.75
CA PHE A 103 -20.67 -7.56 4.42
C PHE A 103 -20.34 -7.45 2.93
N ALA A 104 -21.33 -7.59 2.02
CA ALA A 104 -21.12 -7.33 0.61
C ALA A 104 -20.63 -5.90 0.35
N PHE A 105 -21.25 -4.91 1.00
CA PHE A 105 -20.80 -3.51 0.88
C PHE A 105 -19.43 -3.27 1.54
N ARG A 106 -19.18 -3.87 2.71
CA ARG A 106 -17.87 -3.82 3.37
C ARG A 106 -16.77 -4.32 2.44
N ASP A 107 -16.96 -5.50 1.86
CA ASP A 107 -15.96 -6.17 1.03
C ASP A 107 -15.70 -5.41 -0.27
N CYS A 108 -16.74 -4.84 -0.87
CA CYS A 108 -16.59 -3.92 -1.99
C CYS A 108 -15.76 -2.68 -1.62
N SER A 109 -16.06 -2.05 -0.47
CA SER A 109 -15.33 -0.86 -0.01
C SER A 109 -13.86 -1.15 0.28
N VAL A 110 -13.56 -2.32 0.86
CA VAL A 110 -12.19 -2.80 1.08
C VAL A 110 -11.47 -3.01 -0.25
N LYS A 111 -12.13 -3.64 -1.23
CA LYS A 111 -11.57 -3.85 -2.57
C LYS A 111 -11.30 -2.52 -3.27
N PHE A 112 -12.21 -1.55 -3.16
CA PHE A 112 -12.02 -0.20 -3.68
C PHE A 112 -10.80 0.48 -3.04
N ALA A 113 -10.65 0.38 -1.71
CA ALA A 113 -9.50 0.92 -0.99
C ALA A 113 -8.17 0.32 -1.48
N LYS A 114 -8.12 -1.00 -1.68
CA LYS A 114 -6.92 -1.70 -2.19
C LYS A 114 -6.56 -1.32 -3.63
N ASN A 115 -7.55 -0.94 -4.43
CA ASN A 115 -7.35 -0.60 -5.83
C ASN A 115 -7.02 0.88 -6.07
N GLN A 116 -6.91 1.70 -5.02
CA GLN A 116 -6.48 3.08 -5.18
C GLN A 116 -5.02 3.15 -5.64
N THR A 117 -4.81 3.76 -6.82
CA THR A 117 -3.50 3.90 -7.46
C THR A 117 -2.63 4.93 -6.75
N VAL A 118 -3.23 5.95 -6.15
CA VAL A 118 -2.55 6.98 -5.35
C VAL A 118 -3.34 7.16 -4.06
N VAL A 119 -2.74 6.77 -2.94
CA VAL A 119 -3.33 7.03 -1.62
C VAL A 119 -2.63 8.26 -1.07
N ALA A 120 -3.26 9.42 -1.22
CA ALA A 120 -2.76 10.63 -0.58
C ALA A 120 -2.71 10.45 0.94
N ASN A 121 -1.76 11.12 1.59
CA ASN A 121 -1.68 11.15 3.06
C ASN A 121 -2.95 11.75 3.70
N THR A 122 -3.69 12.55 2.93
CA THR A 122 -4.97 13.17 3.32
C THR A 122 -6.19 12.26 3.11
N THR A 123 -6.03 11.09 2.48
CA THR A 123 -7.13 10.14 2.28
C THR A 123 -7.49 9.48 3.62
N THR A 124 -8.68 9.78 4.12
CA THR A 124 -9.24 9.15 5.33
C THR A 124 -10.09 7.93 4.96
N PRO A 125 -10.20 6.92 5.83
CA PRO A 125 -11.10 5.77 5.59
C PRO A 125 -12.55 6.19 5.30
N ALA A 126 -13.05 7.23 5.97
CA ALA A 126 -14.38 7.78 5.73
C ALA A 126 -14.56 8.36 4.31
N ASN A 127 -13.56 9.07 3.80
CA ASN A 127 -13.58 9.60 2.43
C ASN A 127 -13.58 8.46 1.39
N VAL A 128 -12.85 7.38 1.67
CA VAL A 128 -12.81 6.19 0.81
C VAL A 128 -14.16 5.51 0.75
N ILE A 129 -14.80 5.27 1.89
CA ILE A 129 -16.15 4.70 1.95
C ILE A 129 -17.14 5.59 1.19
N THR A 130 -17.11 6.90 1.44
CA THR A 130 -18.00 7.86 0.76
C THR A 130 -17.80 7.85 -0.76
N SER A 131 -16.55 7.70 -1.21
CA SER A 131 -16.24 7.62 -2.64
C SER A 131 -16.66 6.29 -3.25
N ALA A 132 -16.44 5.18 -2.53
CA ALA A 132 -16.86 3.84 -2.93
C ALA A 132 -18.39 3.79 -3.14
N MET A 133 -19.15 4.38 -2.21
CA MET A 133 -20.61 4.47 -2.29
C MET A 133 -21.14 5.22 -3.51
N LYS A 134 -20.38 6.21 -4.01
CA LYS A 134 -20.76 7.03 -5.16
C LYS A 134 -20.29 6.46 -6.49
N THR A 135 -19.49 5.40 -6.46
CA THR A 135 -18.81 4.87 -7.64
C THR A 135 -18.96 3.35 -7.68
N SER A 136 -17.87 2.60 -7.51
CA SER A 136 -17.81 1.16 -7.76
C SER A 136 -18.63 0.30 -6.80
N CYS A 137 -19.06 0.84 -5.66
CA CYS A 137 -19.83 0.11 -4.64
C CYS A 137 -21.23 0.68 -4.42
N GLN A 138 -21.74 1.49 -5.37
CA GLN A 138 -23.06 2.09 -5.27
C GLN A 138 -24.18 1.04 -5.20
N ILE A 139 -24.06 -0.05 -5.97
CA ILE A 139 -25.08 -1.10 -6.03
C ILE A 139 -25.17 -1.84 -4.69
N GLU A 140 -24.04 -2.22 -4.13
CA GLU A 140 -23.91 -2.91 -2.85
C GLU A 140 -24.39 -2.02 -1.71
N PHE A 141 -24.04 -0.72 -1.76
CA PHE A 141 -24.53 0.26 -0.81
C PHE A 141 -26.06 0.40 -0.88
N ALA A 142 -26.63 0.55 -2.08
CA ALA A 142 -28.07 0.71 -2.26
C ALA A 142 -28.84 -0.54 -1.79
N LYS A 143 -28.32 -1.74 -2.06
CA LYS A 143 -28.90 -3.01 -1.56
C LYS A 143 -28.88 -3.07 -0.04
N MET A 144 -27.74 -2.79 0.58
CA MET A 144 -27.62 -2.75 2.04
C MET A 144 -28.57 -1.71 2.66
N ALA A 145 -28.58 -0.49 2.13
CA ALA A 145 -29.47 0.56 2.62
C ALA A 145 -30.94 0.16 2.49
N GLY A 146 -31.34 -0.41 1.35
CA GLY A 146 -32.70 -0.92 1.13
C GLY A 146 -33.10 -2.01 2.13
N VAL A 147 -32.20 -2.96 2.40
CA VAL A 147 -32.42 -4.02 3.41
C VAL A 147 -32.60 -3.41 4.80
N LEU A 148 -31.72 -2.50 5.22
CA LEU A 148 -31.79 -1.88 6.54
C LEU A 148 -33.06 -1.03 6.71
N ILE A 149 -33.43 -0.23 5.71
CA ILE A 149 -34.65 0.58 5.73
C ILE A 149 -35.88 -0.33 5.77
N GLY A 150 -35.92 -1.39 4.96
CA GLY A 150 -37.03 -2.33 4.91
C GLY A 150 -37.24 -3.11 6.21
N GLY A 151 -36.17 -3.49 6.90
CA GLY A 151 -36.25 -4.27 8.14
C GLY A 151 -36.38 -3.45 9.43
N LEU A 152 -35.76 -2.27 9.49
CA LEU A 152 -35.65 -1.47 10.73
C LEU A 152 -36.46 -0.16 10.68
N GLY A 153 -36.88 0.27 9.49
CA GLY A 153 -37.40 1.60 9.23
C GLY A 153 -36.30 2.64 9.09
N GLU A 154 -36.62 3.77 8.46
CA GLU A 154 -35.65 4.79 8.05
C GLU A 154 -34.85 5.38 9.23
N LYS A 155 -35.52 5.79 10.32
CA LYS A 155 -34.85 6.38 11.49
C LYS A 155 -33.85 5.41 12.15
N SER A 156 -34.27 4.17 12.37
CA SER A 156 -33.43 3.14 12.99
C SER A 156 -32.28 2.72 12.07
N SER A 157 -32.51 2.70 10.75
CA SER A 157 -31.48 2.36 9.78
C SER A 157 -30.31 3.34 9.78
N ASN A 158 -30.55 4.63 9.97
CA ASN A 158 -29.50 5.65 10.06
C ASN A 158 -28.63 5.49 11.31
N ALA A 159 -29.24 5.17 12.45
CA ALA A 159 -28.51 4.86 13.69
C ALA A 159 -27.65 3.59 13.50
N MET A 160 -28.24 2.55 12.90
CA MET A 160 -27.53 1.29 12.62
C MET A 160 -26.37 1.51 11.65
N LEU A 161 -26.55 2.28 10.57
CA LEU A 161 -25.47 2.63 9.64
C LEU A 161 -24.32 3.35 10.34
N THR A 162 -24.60 4.21 11.33
CA THR A 162 -23.57 4.91 12.11
C THR A 162 -22.71 3.92 12.88
N GLU A 163 -23.34 2.95 13.54
CA GLU A 163 -22.63 1.93 14.31
C GLU A 163 -21.90 0.94 13.40
N LEU A 164 -22.50 0.55 12.27
CA LEU A 164 -21.85 -0.29 11.26
C LEU A 164 -20.65 0.42 10.62
N ALA A 165 -20.72 1.73 10.40
CA ALA A 165 -19.57 2.48 9.90
C ALA A 165 -18.38 2.36 10.85
N LYS A 166 -18.58 2.54 12.15
CA LYS A 166 -17.50 2.46 13.16
C LYS A 166 -16.99 1.04 13.36
N THR A 167 -17.88 0.06 13.43
CA THR A 167 -17.53 -1.31 13.85
C THR A 167 -17.19 -2.24 12.69
N THR A 168 -17.78 -1.99 11.51
CA THR A 168 -17.78 -2.97 10.41
C THR A 168 -17.11 -2.42 9.14
N PHE A 169 -17.33 -1.15 8.78
CA PHE A 169 -16.82 -0.61 7.51
C PHE A 169 -15.46 0.07 7.65
N LEU A 170 -15.27 0.94 8.64
CA LEU A 170 -14.05 1.74 8.80
C LEU A 170 -12.80 0.89 9.10
N PRO A 171 -12.80 -0.04 10.08
CA PRO A 171 -11.59 -0.78 10.43
C PRO A 171 -10.95 -1.56 9.27
N PRO A 172 -11.68 -2.37 8.47
CA PRO A 172 -11.05 -3.11 7.38
C PRO A 172 -10.63 -2.20 6.21
N VAL A 173 -11.30 -1.06 6.00
CA VAL A 173 -10.86 -0.05 5.00
C VAL A 173 -9.57 0.63 5.45
N GLU A 174 -9.43 0.93 6.74
CA GLU A 174 -8.20 1.49 7.31
C GLU A 174 -7.02 0.54 7.13
N ILE A 175 -7.20 -0.75 7.45
CA ILE A 175 -6.20 -1.80 7.23
C ILE A 175 -5.82 -1.86 5.73
N ALA A 176 -6.81 -1.88 4.83
CA ALA A 176 -6.57 -1.92 3.40
C ALA A 176 -5.78 -0.71 2.89
N LEU A 177 -6.06 0.49 3.40
CA LEU A 177 -5.31 1.70 3.08
C LEU A 177 -3.88 1.65 3.59
N GLN A 178 -3.67 1.14 4.80
CA GLN A 178 -2.32 0.99 5.37
C GLN A 178 -1.50 -0.03 4.59
N GLU A 179 -2.09 -1.17 4.21
CA GLU A 179 -1.47 -2.15 3.32
C GLU A 179 -1.09 -1.51 1.98
N GLN A 180 -1.99 -0.72 1.39
CA GLN A 180 -1.74 -0.08 0.10
C GLN A 180 -0.65 0.98 0.17
N ARG A 181 -0.61 1.79 1.23
CA ARG A 181 0.49 2.74 1.50
C ARG A 181 1.81 2.02 1.63
N SER A 182 1.85 0.93 2.39
CA SER A 182 3.06 0.12 2.58
C SER A 182 3.57 -0.46 1.26
N ARG A 183 2.66 -0.92 0.40
CA ARG A 183 2.99 -1.38 -0.96
C ARG A 183 3.57 -0.26 -1.83
N GLN A 184 2.97 0.93 -1.82
CA GLN A 184 3.48 2.07 -2.59
C GLN A 184 4.88 2.49 -2.13
N ILE A 185 5.13 2.52 -0.82
CA ILE A 185 6.47 2.80 -0.26
C ILE A 185 7.48 1.74 -0.73
N ALA A 186 7.12 0.45 -0.66
CA ALA A 186 7.99 -0.63 -1.11
C ALA A 186 8.32 -0.55 -2.61
N VAL A 187 7.32 -0.24 -3.44
CA VAL A 187 7.51 -0.06 -4.89
C VAL A 187 8.42 1.15 -5.16
N ALA A 188 8.18 2.29 -4.49
CA ALA A 188 9.04 3.47 -4.63
C ALA A 188 10.49 3.16 -4.22
N ALA A 189 10.69 2.44 -3.12
CA ALA A 189 12.02 2.02 -2.66
C ALA A 189 12.72 1.06 -3.65
N GLN A 190 11.97 0.17 -4.30
CA GLN A 190 12.53 -0.67 -5.37
C GLN A 190 12.92 0.14 -6.60
N MET A 191 12.12 1.14 -6.98
CA MET A 191 12.44 2.01 -8.11
C MET A 191 13.69 2.84 -7.85
N THR A 192 13.84 3.42 -6.65
CA THR A 192 15.07 4.15 -6.27
C THR A 192 16.27 3.22 -6.19
N SER A 193 16.12 2.00 -5.65
CA SER A 193 17.19 1.00 -5.64
C SER A 193 17.67 0.64 -7.05
N LYS A 194 16.75 0.44 -8.00
CA LYS A 194 17.09 0.18 -9.40
C LYS A 194 17.81 1.35 -10.06
N GLU A 195 17.37 2.58 -9.82
CA GLU A 195 18.01 3.77 -10.38
C GLU A 195 19.41 4.01 -9.77
N ASN A 196 19.55 3.80 -8.47
CA ASN A 196 20.85 3.85 -7.78
C ASN A 196 21.81 2.78 -8.33
N LEU A 197 21.33 1.56 -8.56
CA LEU A 197 22.13 0.48 -9.16
C LEU A 197 22.60 0.85 -10.58
N LYS A 198 21.70 1.43 -11.39
CA LYS A 198 22.03 1.89 -12.75
C LYS A 198 23.09 3.00 -12.72
N THR A 199 22.94 3.95 -11.81
CA THR A 199 23.90 5.06 -11.61
C THR A 199 25.26 4.55 -11.14
N ALA A 200 25.29 3.65 -10.17
CA ALA A 200 26.53 3.05 -9.68
C ALA A 200 27.24 2.23 -10.75
N LYS A 201 26.49 1.47 -11.57
CA LYS A 201 27.02 0.75 -12.73
C LYS A 201 27.69 1.70 -13.71
N ALA A 202 27.01 2.78 -14.08
CA ALA A 202 27.56 3.80 -14.99
C ALA A 202 28.85 4.42 -14.44
N GLY A 203 28.86 4.79 -13.15
CA GLY A 203 30.04 5.36 -12.49
C GLY A 203 31.23 4.39 -12.42
N MET A 204 30.99 3.10 -12.21
CA MET A 204 32.04 2.07 -12.27
C MET A 204 32.66 1.98 -13.67
N PHE A 205 31.84 1.87 -14.72
CA PHE A 205 32.34 1.78 -16.09
C PHE A 205 33.03 3.06 -16.56
N GLN A 206 32.51 4.23 -16.18
CA GLN A 206 33.15 5.50 -16.47
C GLN A 206 34.56 5.54 -15.88
N CYS A 207 34.71 5.19 -14.59
CA CYS A 207 36.03 5.11 -13.95
C CYS A 207 36.96 4.14 -14.69
N PHE A 208 36.48 2.95 -15.06
CA PHE A 208 37.28 1.99 -15.83
C PHE A 208 37.75 2.58 -17.15
N SER A 209 36.87 3.23 -17.91
CA SER A 209 37.21 3.81 -19.21
C SER A 209 38.22 4.94 -19.10
N GLU A 210 37.97 5.95 -18.26
CA GLU A 210 38.86 7.12 -18.08
C GLU A 210 40.25 6.71 -17.60
N ARG A 211 40.30 5.78 -16.64
CA ARG A 211 41.57 5.31 -16.09
C ARG A 211 42.33 4.42 -17.07
N THR A 212 41.62 3.60 -17.85
CA THR A 212 42.22 2.84 -18.96
C THR A 212 42.85 3.79 -19.97
N ASP A 213 42.09 4.77 -20.44
CA ASP A 213 42.55 5.71 -21.47
C ASP A 213 43.77 6.50 -20.97
N ARG A 214 43.76 6.97 -19.71
CA ARG A 214 44.91 7.63 -19.07
C ARG A 214 46.16 6.73 -19.00
N LEU A 215 46.01 5.46 -18.63
CA LEU A 215 47.14 4.53 -18.45
C LEU A 215 47.66 3.96 -19.79
N THR A 216 46.83 3.93 -20.83
CA THR A 216 47.22 3.45 -22.16
C THR A 216 48.26 4.32 -22.87
N ILE A 217 48.44 5.57 -22.43
CA ILE A 217 49.48 6.49 -22.93
C ILE A 217 50.89 5.94 -22.70
N ALA A 218 51.09 5.12 -21.64
CA ALA A 218 52.35 4.42 -21.41
C ALA A 218 52.52 3.24 -22.39
N LYS A 219 53.36 3.44 -23.43
CA LYS A 219 53.49 2.52 -24.58
C LYS A 219 54.06 1.13 -24.24
N ASN A 220 54.83 0.99 -23.16
CA ASN A 220 55.55 -0.25 -22.83
C ASN A 220 54.93 -1.08 -21.68
N THR A 221 53.83 -0.63 -21.08
CA THR A 221 53.18 -1.37 -19.98
C THR A 221 52.35 -2.54 -20.53
N GLN A 222 52.43 -3.72 -19.93
CA GLN A 222 51.59 -4.85 -20.34
C GLN A 222 50.10 -4.56 -20.10
N ALA A 223 49.23 -5.06 -20.98
CA ALA A 223 47.78 -4.80 -20.88
C ALA A 223 47.17 -5.37 -19.58
N ASN A 224 47.68 -6.52 -19.10
CA ASN A 224 47.28 -7.10 -17.81
C ASN A 224 47.61 -6.17 -16.64
N THR A 225 48.81 -5.60 -16.61
CA THR A 225 49.24 -4.65 -15.57
C THR A 225 48.40 -3.38 -15.58
N ILE A 226 48.03 -2.87 -16.75
CA ILE A 226 47.10 -1.73 -16.85
C ILE A 226 45.73 -2.12 -16.29
N ALA A 227 45.20 -3.29 -16.65
CA ALA A 227 43.90 -3.73 -16.15
C ALA A 227 43.88 -3.89 -14.62
N ASP A 228 44.93 -4.43 -14.02
CA ASP A 228 45.06 -4.52 -12.56
C ASP A 228 45.12 -3.13 -11.90
N ALA A 229 45.86 -2.19 -12.48
CA ALA A 229 45.93 -0.81 -11.99
C ALA A 229 44.61 -0.04 -12.13
N VAL A 230 43.82 -0.33 -13.17
CA VAL A 230 42.47 0.21 -13.35
C VAL A 230 41.52 -0.33 -12.28
N LEU A 231 41.48 -1.65 -12.10
CA LEU A 231 40.62 -2.30 -11.10
C LEU A 231 40.94 -1.82 -9.69
N ALA A 232 42.23 -1.74 -9.33
CA ALA A 232 42.67 -1.21 -8.03
C ALA A 232 42.26 0.26 -7.85
N GLY A 233 42.46 1.09 -8.87
CA GLY A 233 42.13 2.52 -8.80
C GLY A 233 40.64 2.84 -8.83
N CYS A 234 39.81 1.93 -9.33
CA CYS A 234 38.35 2.06 -9.39
C CYS A 234 37.62 1.17 -8.36
N ARG A 235 38.35 0.67 -7.35
CA ARG A 235 37.81 -0.25 -6.33
C ARG A 235 36.60 0.34 -5.61
N ALA A 236 36.67 1.57 -5.11
CA ALA A 236 35.56 2.21 -4.40
C ALA A 236 34.26 2.30 -5.24
N LYS A 237 34.37 2.56 -6.55
CA LYS A 237 33.21 2.61 -7.46
C LYS A 237 32.67 1.21 -7.76
N SER A 238 33.56 0.23 -7.88
CA SER A 238 33.19 -1.17 -8.05
C SER A 238 32.47 -1.70 -6.81
N ASP A 239 33.02 -1.42 -5.63
CA ASP A 239 32.46 -1.79 -4.32
C ASP A 239 31.04 -1.22 -4.17
N ALA A 240 30.85 0.09 -4.40
CA ALA A 240 29.53 0.71 -4.35
C ALA A 240 28.51 0.07 -5.30
N PHE A 241 28.92 -0.32 -6.51
CA PHE A 241 28.03 -1.03 -7.45
C PHE A 241 27.66 -2.42 -6.93
N PHE A 242 28.63 -3.21 -6.49
CA PHE A 242 28.37 -4.57 -6.00
C PHE A 242 27.61 -4.59 -4.69
N ASP A 243 27.83 -3.63 -3.79
CA ASP A 243 27.07 -3.49 -2.56
C ASP A 243 25.58 -3.24 -2.85
N LEU A 244 25.28 -2.35 -3.81
CA LEU A 244 23.92 -2.13 -4.28
C LEU A 244 23.34 -3.34 -5.02
N LEU A 245 24.15 -4.05 -5.82
CA LEU A 245 23.73 -5.26 -6.54
C LEU A 245 23.33 -6.37 -5.56
N PHE A 246 24.05 -6.49 -4.45
CA PHE A 246 23.83 -7.55 -3.46
C PHE A 246 23.02 -7.12 -2.23
N ALA A 247 22.52 -5.87 -2.19
CA ALA A 247 21.77 -5.33 -1.06
C ALA A 247 20.54 -6.18 -0.68
N ASN A 248 19.85 -6.75 -1.67
CA ASN A 248 18.67 -7.59 -1.47
C ASN A 248 18.95 -9.10 -1.61
N SER A 249 20.21 -9.48 -1.82
CA SER A 249 20.58 -10.89 -1.98
C SER A 249 20.63 -11.58 -0.62
N LYS A 250 20.00 -12.76 -0.53
CA LYS A 250 20.05 -13.66 0.63
C LYS A 250 21.34 -14.48 0.72
N ALA A 251 22.25 -14.35 -0.25
CA ALA A 251 23.50 -15.08 -0.25
C ALA A 251 24.36 -14.70 0.96
N ASP A 252 25.16 -15.66 1.43
CA ASP A 252 26.16 -15.44 2.47
C ASP A 252 27.18 -14.36 2.06
N PRO A 253 27.69 -13.52 2.99
CA PRO A 253 28.70 -12.51 2.68
C PRO A 253 29.94 -13.05 1.94
N GLN A 254 30.40 -14.26 2.26
CA GLN A 254 31.53 -14.89 1.56
C GLN A 254 31.19 -15.20 0.11
N VAL A 255 29.99 -15.71 -0.16
CA VAL A 255 29.51 -15.98 -1.52
C VAL A 255 29.41 -14.68 -2.33
N LYS A 256 28.90 -13.59 -1.72
CA LYS A 256 28.86 -12.27 -2.36
C LYS A 256 30.26 -11.77 -2.72
N LEU A 257 31.23 -11.92 -1.81
CA LEU A 257 32.62 -11.53 -2.04
C LEU A 257 33.26 -12.37 -3.16
N GLN A 258 33.03 -13.68 -3.19
CA GLN A 258 33.51 -14.55 -4.26
C GLN A 258 32.92 -14.15 -5.62
N GLN A 259 31.60 -13.96 -5.71
CA GLN A 259 30.93 -13.53 -6.94
C GLN A 259 31.47 -12.19 -7.47
N LYS A 260 31.70 -11.23 -6.56
CA LYS A 260 32.33 -9.95 -6.87
C LYS A 260 33.73 -10.14 -7.44
N ASN A 261 34.56 -10.95 -6.78
CA ASN A 261 35.93 -11.19 -7.22
C ASN A 261 35.98 -11.86 -8.59
N ILE A 262 35.16 -12.89 -8.81
CA ILE A 262 35.03 -13.56 -10.12
C ILE A 262 34.61 -12.56 -11.21
N ALA A 263 33.60 -11.74 -10.95
CA ALA A 263 33.15 -10.74 -11.92
C ALA A 263 34.26 -9.73 -12.25
N LEU A 264 35.03 -9.27 -11.25
CA LEU A 264 36.16 -8.36 -11.45
C LEU A 264 37.30 -9.01 -12.23
N SER A 265 37.72 -10.22 -11.86
CA SER A 265 38.89 -10.89 -12.44
C SER A 265 38.62 -11.53 -13.80
N GLU A 266 37.44 -12.14 -13.99
CA GLU A 266 37.16 -12.95 -15.18
C GLU A 266 36.33 -12.20 -16.22
N THR A 267 35.52 -11.22 -15.80
CA THR A 267 34.68 -10.47 -16.75
C THR A 267 35.27 -9.08 -17.01
N TYR A 268 35.41 -8.26 -15.97
CA TYR A 268 35.79 -6.86 -16.14
C TYR A 268 37.27 -6.68 -16.50
N LYS A 269 38.18 -7.45 -15.92
CA LYS A 269 39.60 -7.44 -16.29
C LYS A 269 39.79 -7.73 -17.78
N ILE A 270 39.12 -8.77 -18.30
CA ILE A 270 39.19 -9.14 -19.73
C ILE A 270 38.66 -8.01 -20.61
N ALA A 271 37.54 -7.37 -20.23
CA ALA A 271 36.99 -6.24 -20.98
C ALA A 271 37.95 -5.04 -21.00
N ILE A 272 38.60 -4.71 -19.89
CA ILE A 272 39.61 -3.64 -19.80
C ILE A 272 40.80 -3.97 -20.70
N ILE A 273 41.33 -5.21 -20.65
CA ILE A 273 42.43 -5.65 -21.52
C ILE A 273 42.06 -5.47 -22.99
N ARG A 274 40.86 -5.88 -23.40
CA ARG A 274 40.37 -5.71 -24.78
C ARG A 274 40.35 -4.23 -25.19
N ARG A 275 39.89 -3.33 -24.31
CA ARG A 275 39.93 -1.89 -24.55
C ARG A 275 41.36 -1.37 -24.72
N VAL A 276 42.28 -1.74 -23.81
CA VAL A 276 43.70 -1.37 -23.89
C VAL A 276 44.30 -1.76 -25.24
N LEU A 277 44.05 -2.99 -25.71
CA LEU A 277 44.56 -3.48 -26.98
C LEU A 277 43.94 -2.74 -28.17
N ALA A 278 42.64 -2.40 -28.11
CA ALA A 278 41.97 -1.62 -29.14
C ALA A 278 42.52 -0.19 -29.24
N THR A 279 42.70 0.51 -28.11
CA THR A 279 43.25 1.88 -28.05
C THR A 279 44.71 1.97 -28.49
N ARG A 280 45.46 0.86 -28.42
CA ARG A 280 46.86 0.79 -28.91
C ARG A 280 46.99 0.46 -30.39
N LYS A 281 45.92 -0.04 -31.03
CA LYS A 281 45.87 -0.37 -32.47
C LYS A 281 45.34 0.72 -33.43
N PRO A 282 45.17 2.02 -33.10
CA PRO A 282 44.63 2.98 -34.07
C PRO A 282 45.64 3.36 -35.17
N SER A 283 46.91 2.95 -35.07
CA SER A 283 47.99 3.40 -35.97
C SER A 283 48.26 2.50 -37.19
N GLN A 284 47.43 1.51 -37.51
CA GLN A 284 47.60 0.73 -38.76
C GLN A 284 46.51 0.94 -39.82
N VAL A 285 45.56 1.86 -39.60
CA VAL A 285 44.47 2.11 -40.59
C VAL A 285 44.64 3.44 -41.34
N LYS A 286 45.55 4.34 -40.92
CA LYS A 286 45.77 5.62 -41.62
C LYS A 286 46.90 5.65 -42.65
N THR A 287 47.63 4.54 -42.86
CA THR A 287 48.72 4.48 -43.85
C THR A 287 48.38 3.63 -45.09
N ALA A 288 47.10 3.28 -45.30
CA ALA A 288 46.66 2.52 -46.47
C ALA A 288 45.71 3.31 -47.40
N ILE A 289 45.59 4.63 -47.23
CA ILE A 289 44.75 5.51 -48.08
C ILE A 289 45.61 6.64 -48.73
N GLN A 290 46.94 6.50 -48.76
CA GLN A 290 47.83 7.41 -49.49
C GLN A 290 49.02 6.70 -50.14
N GLN A 291 48.80 5.51 -50.71
CA GLN A 291 49.70 4.93 -51.72
C GLN A 291 48.87 4.41 -52.88
#